data_AF-A0A5E6N7N4-F1
#
_entry.id   AF-A0A5E6N7N4-F1
#
_cell.length_a   1.000
_cell.length_b   1.000
_cell.length_c   1.000
_cell.angle_alpha   90.00
_cell.angle_beta   90.00
_cell.angle_gamma   90.00
#
_symmetry.space_group_name_H-M   'P 1'
#
loop_
_entity.id
_entity.type
_entity.pdbx_description
1 polymer ?
#
loop_
_entity_poly.entity_id
_entity_poly.type
_entity_poly.pdbx_seq_one_letter_code
_entity_poly.pdbx_strand_id
1 'polypeptide(L)' 'MLPYSVNQSDGLFNLGFALSSVQNQPPGVYIAMNGQVFDFDKVQKNTSLGIFENI' A
#
# COMPACT_ATOMS: atom_id res chain seq x y z
N MET A 1 3.67 9.12 -0.65
CA MET A 1 4.42 8.46 0.43
C MET A 1 5.35 9.44 1.13
N LEU A 2 5.02 9.78 2.37
CA LEU A 2 5.86 10.60 3.25
C LEU A 2 6.23 9.81 4.52
N PRO A 3 7.40 10.02 5.13
CA PRO A 3 7.71 9.43 6.43
C PRO A 3 6.60 9.73 7.45
N TYR A 4 6.29 8.77 8.32
CA TYR A 4 5.20 8.91 9.32
C TYR A 4 5.32 10.16 10.19
N SER A 5 6.54 10.62 10.48
CA SER A 5 6.80 11.82 11.27
C SER A 5 6.44 13.14 10.58
N VAL A 6 6.10 13.12 9.28
CA VAL A 6 5.74 14.31 8.51
C VAL A 6 4.22 14.51 8.53
N ASN A 7 3.79 15.76 8.72
CA ASN A 7 2.37 16.12 8.64
C ASN A 7 1.75 15.68 7.31
N GLN A 8 0.52 15.17 7.37
CA GLN A 8 -0.22 14.62 6.22
C GLN A 8 0.44 13.38 5.59
N SER A 9 1.28 12.66 6.34
CA SER A 9 1.77 11.35 5.92
C SER A 9 0.62 10.36 5.73
N ASP A 10 0.73 9.57 4.67
CA ASP A 10 -0.10 8.40 4.36
C ASP A 10 0.26 7.16 5.19
N GLY A 11 1.29 7.26 6.07
CA GLY A 11 1.85 6.14 6.82
C GLY A 11 0.84 5.42 7.73
N LEU A 12 0.11 6.16 8.57
CA LEU A 12 -0.90 5.56 9.46
C LEU A 12 -2.06 4.96 8.68
N PHE A 13 -2.48 5.63 7.60
CA PHE A 13 -3.55 5.12 6.75
C PHE A 13 -3.14 3.79 6.10
N ASN A 14 -1.97 3.72 5.49
CA ASN A 14 -1.47 2.50 4.85
C ASN A 14 -1.25 1.37 5.88
N LEU A 15 -0.78 1.69 7.09
CA LEU A 15 -0.66 0.71 8.17
C LEU A 15 -2.02 0.13 8.60
N GLY A 16 -3.00 0.99 8.88
CA GLY A 16 -4.35 0.55 9.24
C GLY A 16 -5.01 -0.26 8.12
N PHE A 17 -4.82 0.18 6.88
CA PHE A 17 -5.29 -0.56 5.70
C PHE A 17 -4.64 -1.94 5.60
N ALA A 18 -3.31 -2.05 5.75
CA ALA A 18 -2.60 -3.34 5.74
C ALA A 18 -3.09 -4.31 6.84
N LEU A 19 -3.32 -3.80 8.05
CA LEU A 19 -3.88 -4.60 9.16
C LEU A 19 -5.32 -5.07 8.90
N SER A 20 -6.11 -4.30 8.15
CA SER A 20 -7.43 -4.74 7.69
C SER A 20 -7.32 -5.76 6.55
N SER A 21 -6.45 -5.50 5.57
CA SER A 21 -6.26 -6.37 4.40
C SER A 21 -5.77 -7.76 4.78
N VAL A 22 -4.81 -7.88 5.71
CA VAL A 22 -4.26 -9.17 6.12
C VAL A 22 -5.31 -10.11 6.74
N GLN A 23 -6.37 -9.56 7.32
CA GLN A 23 -7.48 -10.34 7.88
C GLN A 23 -8.46 -10.85 6.80
N ASN A 24 -8.46 -10.25 5.62
CA ASN A 24 -9.44 -10.52 4.55
C ASN A 24 -8.83 -11.22 3.33
N GLN A 25 -7.50 -11.27 3.21
CA GLN A 25 -6.82 -11.92 2.10
C GLN A 25 -6.49 -13.39 2.41
N PRO A 26 -6.51 -14.29 1.39
CA PRO A 26 -5.97 -15.62 1.55
C PRO A 26 -4.45 -15.54 1.77
N PRO A 27 -3.82 -16.58 2.36
CA PRO A 27 -2.37 -16.62 2.54
C PRO A 27 -1.62 -16.33 1.22
N GLY A 28 -0.69 -15.37 1.27
CA GLY A 28 0.03 -14.88 0.09
C GLY A 28 0.90 -13.68 0.42
N VAL A 29 1.49 -13.07 -0.61
CA VAL A 29 2.31 -11.86 -0.49
C VAL A 29 1.64 -10.73 -1.25
N TYR A 30 1.36 -9.64 -0.55
CA TYR A 30 0.60 -8.51 -1.08
C TYR A 30 1.26 -7.19 -0.73
N ILE A 31 0.95 -6.16 -1.52
CA ILE A 31 1.23 -4.76 -1.21
C ILE A 31 -0.09 -4.06 -0.89
N ALA A 32 -0.21 -3.47 0.29
CA ALA A 32 -1.38 -2.72 0.73
C ALA A 32 -1.03 -1.22 0.78
N MET A 33 -1.33 -0.49 -0.29
CA MET A 33 -0.89 0.89 -0.51
C MET A 33 -1.95 1.67 -1.26
N ASN A 34 -2.04 2.98 -1.01
CA ASN A 34 -2.95 3.88 -1.75
C ASN A 34 -4.44 3.45 -1.66
N GLY A 35 -4.83 2.73 -0.60
CA GLY A 35 -6.18 2.20 -0.41
C GLY A 35 -6.52 0.99 -1.29
N GLN A 36 -5.51 0.34 -1.88
CA GLN A 36 -5.65 -0.83 -2.74
C GLN A 36 -4.72 -1.96 -2.29
N VAL A 37 -5.14 -3.20 -2.52
CA VAL A 37 -4.33 -4.41 -2.32
C VAL A 37 -3.88 -4.90 -3.67
N PHE A 38 -2.58 -5.11 -3.83
CA PHE A 38 -1.98 -5.64 -5.04
C PHE A 38 -1.28 -6.97 -4.75
N ASP A 39 -1.29 -7.89 -5.73
CA ASP A 39 -0.38 -9.04 -5.70
C ASP A 39 1.07 -8.54 -5.85
N PHE A 40 2.01 -9.12 -5.10
CA PHE A 40 3.41 -8.66 -5.09
C PHE A 40 4.10 -8.67 -6.47
N ASP A 41 3.61 -9.50 -7.39
CA ASP A 41 4.13 -9.71 -8.74
C ASP A 41 3.35 -8.96 -9.83
N LYS A 42 2.27 -8.25 -9.48
CA LYS A 42 1.41 -7.50 -10.42
C LYS A 42 1.34 -6.01 -10.11
N VAL A 43 2.40 -5.46 -9.52
CA VAL A 43 2.41 -4.09 -9.03
C VAL A 43 3.73 -3.40 -9.34
N GLN A 44 3.64 -2.13 -9.73
CA GLN A 44 4.79 -1.26 -9.93
C GLN A 44 4.60 0.07 -9.22
N LYS A 45 5.72 0.72 -8.87
CA LYS A 45 5.72 2.07 -8.33
C LYS A 45 5.83 3.08 -9.46
N ASN A 46 4.79 3.88 -9.65
CA ASN A 46 4.84 5.05 -10.50
C ASN A 46 5.56 6.17 -9.76
N THR A 47 6.85 6.37 -10.06
CA THR A 47 7.68 7.36 -9.37
C THR A 47 7.29 8.80 -9.70
N SER A 48 6.76 9.04 -10.90
CA SER A 48 6.28 10.36 -11.33
C SER A 48 5.05 10.80 -10.55
N LEU A 49 4.13 9.87 -10.25
CA LEU A 49 2.91 10.14 -9.49
C LEU A 49 3.05 9.85 -7.99
N GLY A 50 4.09 9.13 -7.59
CA GLY A 50 4.31 8.74 -6.20
C GLY A 50 3.32 7.71 -5.65
N ILE A 51 2.72 6.89 -6.52
CA ILE A 51 1.71 5.86 -6.17
C ILE A 51 2.13 4.46 -6.66
N PHE A 52 1.48 3.43 -6.12
CA PHE A 52 1.52 2.08 -6.68
C PHE A 52 0.37 1.87 -7.65
N GLU A 53 0.61 1.13 -8.73
CA GLU A 53 -0.36 0.82 -9.77
C GLU A 53 -0.17 -0.63 -10.26
N ASN A 54 -1.22 -1.21 -10.84
CA ASN A 54 -1.13 -2.53 -11.45
C ASN A 54 -0.21 -2.47 -12.68
N ILE A 55 0.51 -3.57 -12.92
CA ILE A 55 1.24 -3.82 -14.16
C ILE A 55 0.26 -4.17 -15.28
#